data_AF-A0A444J7M3-F1
#
_entry.id   AF-A0A444J7M3-F1
#
_cell.length_a   1.000
_cell.length_b   1.000
_cell.length_c   1.000
_cell.angle_alpha   90.00
_cell.angle_beta   90.00
_cell.angle_gamma   90.00
#
_symmetry.space_group_name_H-M   'P 1'
#
loop_
_entity.id
_entity.type
_entity.pdbx_description
1 polymer ?
#
loop_
_entity_poly.entity_id
_entity_poly.type
_entity_poly.pdbx_seq_one_letter_code
_entity_poly.pdbx_strand_id
1 'polypeptide(L)'
;MNNSRLEITVGLFLVLGFAAFGWLALQLGEVSWLGEGTTYTLYAEFENVSGVKTGAEVQIAGVTVGSVTELRLSKDDFAVAALKLDKDIRLAKDSMA
;
A
#
# COMPACT_ATOMS: atom_id res chain seq x y z
N MET A 1 4.25 -9.51 -52.56
CA MET A 1 5.16 -9.61 -51.40
C MET A 1 4.64 -8.60 -50.39
N ASN A 2 3.84 -9.07 -49.42
CA ASN A 2 2.95 -8.21 -48.62
C ASN A 2 3.46 -8.05 -47.17
N ASN A 3 4.77 -8.01 -46.99
CA ASN A 3 5.45 -8.04 -45.70
C ASN A 3 5.04 -6.86 -44.79
N SER A 4 4.69 -5.71 -45.37
CA SER A 4 4.26 -4.53 -44.61
C SER A 4 2.98 -4.75 -43.78
N ARG A 5 2.06 -5.63 -44.21
CA ARG A 5 0.87 -5.95 -43.39
C ARG A 5 1.23 -6.80 -42.17
N LEU A 6 2.18 -7.72 -42.33
CA LEU A 6 2.70 -8.53 -41.22
C LEU A 6 3.46 -7.66 -40.22
N GLU A 7 4.33 -6.77 -40.71
CA GLU A 7 5.10 -5.85 -39.87
C GLU A 7 4.19 -4.94 -39.03
N ILE A 8 3.16 -4.35 -39.63
CA ILE A 8 2.17 -3.51 -38.91
C ILE A 8 1.40 -4.32 -37.87
N THR A 9 1.00 -5.56 -38.20
CA THR A 9 0.25 -6.43 -37.28
C THR A 9 1.09 -6.84 -36.07
N VAL A 10 2.37 -7.18 -36.28
CA VAL A 10 3.31 -7.52 -35.21
C VAL A 10 3.61 -6.29 -34.34
N GLY A 11 3.81 -5.12 -34.95
CA GLY A 11 4.00 -3.86 -34.22
C GLY A 11 2.80 -3.54 -33.31
N LEU A 12 1.59 -3.65 -33.84
CA LEU A 12 0.36 -3.44 -33.06
C LEU A 12 0.23 -4.44 -31.90
N PHE A 13 0.54 -5.72 -32.15
CA PHE A 13 0.53 -6.75 -31.12
C PHE A 13 1.52 -6.44 -29.99
N LEU A 14 2.74 -6.01 -30.32
CA LEU A 14 3.73 -5.63 -29.32
C LEU A 14 3.30 -4.42 -28.49
N VAL A 15 2.74 -3.38 -29.12
CA VAL A 15 2.23 -2.19 -28.41
C VAL A 15 1.13 -2.57 -27.42
N LEU A 16 0.16 -3.39 -27.85
CA LEU A 16 -0.90 -3.89 -26.97
C LEU A 16 -0.34 -4.76 -25.84
N GLY A 17 0.65 -5.60 -26.14
CA GLY A 17 1.35 -6.40 -25.14
C GLY A 17 2.02 -5.54 -24.07
N PHE A 18 2.80 -4.53 -24.47
CA PHE A 18 3.43 -3.59 -23.54
C PHE A 18 2.41 -2.80 -22.73
N ALA A 19 1.29 -2.38 -23.34
CA ALA A 19 0.21 -1.71 -22.62
C ALA A 19 -0.42 -2.63 -21.56
N ALA A 20 -0.67 -3.90 -21.90
CA ALA A 20 -1.20 -4.89 -20.96
C ALA A 20 -0.22 -5.19 -19.81
N PHE A 21 1.09 -5.30 -20.11
CA PHE A 21 2.11 -5.46 -19.08
C PHE A 21 2.23 -4.23 -18.18
N GLY A 22 2.19 -3.03 -18.75
CA GLY A 22 2.16 -1.78 -17.98
C GLY A 22 0.95 -1.71 -17.06
N TRP A 23 -0.22 -2.09 -17.56
CA TRP A 23 -1.44 -2.18 -16.75
C TRP A 23 -1.30 -3.18 -15.59
N LEU A 24 -0.79 -4.39 -15.85
CA LEU A 24 -0.55 -5.38 -14.81
C LEU A 24 0.48 -4.90 -13.78
N ALA A 25 1.54 -4.21 -14.19
CA ALA A 25 2.54 -3.66 -13.28
C ALA A 25 1.93 -2.60 -12.34
N LEU A 26 1.01 -1.78 -12.85
CA LEU A 26 0.27 -0.81 -12.02
C LEU A 26 -0.77 -1.49 -11.11
N GLN A 27 -1.41 -2.56 -11.57
CA GLN A 27 -2.41 -3.30 -10.81
C GLN A 27 -1.78 -4.14 -9.66
N LEU A 28 -0.61 -4.73 -9.92
CA LEU A 28 0.14 -5.53 -8.95
C LEU A 28 1.08 -4.69 -8.09
N GLY A 29 1.49 -3.51 -8.59
CA GLY A 29 2.16 -2.53 -7.77
C GLY A 29 1.18 -2.04 -6.71
N GLU A 30 1.51 -2.25 -5.44
CA GLU A 30 0.86 -1.57 -4.29
C GLU A 30 1.15 -0.06 -4.30
N VAL A 31 1.03 0.60 -5.45
CA VAL A 31 1.16 2.04 -5.53
C VAL A 31 -0.14 2.59 -4.93
N SER A 32 -0.09 3.00 -3.67
CA SER A 32 -1.20 3.57 -2.90
C SER A 32 -1.55 5.01 -3.32
N TRP A 33 -1.34 5.38 -4.59
CA TRP A 33 -1.65 6.70 -5.15
C TRP A 33 -3.14 7.10 -5.14
N LEU A 34 -4.05 6.16 -4.88
CA LEU A 34 -5.50 6.39 -4.94
C LEU A 34 -6.16 6.70 -3.58
N GLY A 35 -5.39 6.88 -2.49
CA GLY A 35 -5.93 7.00 -1.13
C GLY A 35 -5.64 8.30 -0.37
N GLU A 36 -5.12 9.35 -1.02
CA GLU A 36 -4.64 10.57 -0.35
C GLU A 36 -5.74 11.39 0.38
N GLY A 37 -7.02 11.06 0.15
CA GLY A 37 -8.16 11.80 0.72
C GLY A 37 -8.82 11.19 1.95
N THR A 38 -8.82 9.86 2.11
CA THR A 38 -9.74 9.16 3.03
C THR A 38 -9.07 8.60 4.28
N THR A 39 -7.74 8.67 4.39
CA THR A 39 -7.01 8.09 5.53
C THR A 39 -6.18 9.12 6.29
N TYR A 40 -5.88 8.85 7.56
CA TYR A 40 -4.93 9.60 8.37
C TYR A 40 -3.87 8.68 8.97
N THR A 41 -2.68 9.23 9.22
CA THR A 41 -1.55 8.48 9.79
C THR A 41 -1.44 8.78 11.28
N LEU A 42 -1.37 7.73 12.09
CA LEU A 42 -1.02 7.78 13.51
C LEU A 42 0.36 7.19 13.72
N TYR A 43 1.12 7.79 14.65
CA TYR A 43 2.37 7.24 15.11
C TYR A 43 2.16 6.71 16.53
N ALA A 44 2.42 5.43 16.71
CA ALA A 44 2.33 4.77 18.00
C ALA A 44 3.70 4.22 18.38
N GLU A 45 4.08 4.40 19.64
CA GLU A 45 5.33 3.91 20.22
C GLU A 45 5.07 2.63 21.01
N PHE A 46 5.92 1.63 20.78
CA PHE A 46 5.85 0.33 21.42
C PHE A 46 7.22 -0.05 21.97
N GLU A 47 7.23 -0.76 23.10
CA GLU A 47 8.47 -1.36 23.64
C GLU A 47 8.96 -2.52 22.76
N ASN A 48 8.04 -3.23 22.10
CA ASN A 48 8.37 -4.35 21.23
C ASN A 48 7.33 -4.54 20.13
N VAL A 49 7.77 -4.71 18.88
CA VAL A 49 6.91 -4.96 17.70
C VAL A 49 7.28 -6.25 16.97
N SER A 50 7.81 -7.23 17.68
CA SER A 50 8.27 -8.50 17.09
C SER A 50 7.11 -9.21 16.39
N GLY A 51 7.30 -9.52 15.11
CA GLY A 51 6.28 -10.18 14.28
C GLY A 51 5.38 -9.23 13.49
N VAL A 52 5.39 -7.93 13.80
CA VAL A 52 4.70 -6.92 13.00
C VAL A 52 5.58 -6.55 11.81
N LYS A 53 4.98 -6.47 10.63
CA LYS A 53 5.66 -6.10 9.38
C LYS A 53 4.94 -4.91 8.75
N THR A 54 5.65 -4.17 7.91
CA THR A 54 5.01 -3.24 6.98
C THR A 54 3.96 -3.97 6.15
N GLY A 55 2.77 -3.40 6.04
CA GLY A 55 1.60 -4.00 5.41
C GLY A 55 0.71 -4.82 6.36
N ALA A 56 1.09 -5.01 7.63
CA ALA A 56 0.22 -5.70 8.59
C ALA A 56 -1.10 -4.96 8.78
N GLU A 57 -2.20 -5.71 8.92
CA GLU A 57 -3.53 -5.16 9.14
C GLU A 57 -3.66 -4.56 10.55
N VAL A 58 -4.30 -3.39 10.62
CA VAL A 58 -4.70 -2.76 11.89
C VAL A 58 -6.18 -3.05 12.10
N GLN A 59 -6.52 -3.64 13.26
CA GLN A 59 -7.87 -4.05 13.58
C GLN A 59 -8.38 -3.37 14.85
N ILE A 60 -9.66 -2.98 14.86
CA ILE A 60 -10.36 -2.50 16.04
C ILE A 60 -11.55 -3.43 16.27
N ALA A 61 -11.65 -4.01 17.47
CA ALA A 61 -12.67 -5.00 17.81
C ALA A 61 -12.77 -6.18 16.81
N GLY A 62 -11.64 -6.56 16.19
CA GLY A 62 -11.57 -7.64 15.19
C GLY A 62 -11.97 -7.24 13.77
N VAL A 63 -12.22 -5.95 13.51
CA VAL A 63 -12.52 -5.43 12.17
C VAL A 63 -11.31 -4.69 11.63
N THR A 64 -10.87 -5.02 10.41
CA THR A 64 -9.77 -4.33 9.73
C THR A 64 -10.16 -2.89 9.38
N VAL A 65 -9.40 -1.93 9.91
CA VAL A 65 -9.64 -0.49 9.77
C VAL A 65 -8.49 0.25 9.09
N GLY A 66 -7.39 -0.46 8.81
CA GLY A 66 -6.18 0.17 8.30
C GLY A 66 -5.00 -0.79 8.16
N SER A 67 -3.81 -0.24 7.98
CA SER A 67 -2.57 -1.01 7.86
C SER A 67 -1.33 -0.27 8.38
N VAL A 68 -0.31 -1.04 8.77
CA VAL A 68 1.00 -0.52 9.17
C VAL A 68 1.75 -0.09 7.91
N THR A 69 2.04 1.21 7.79
CA THR A 69 2.75 1.77 6.63
C THR A 69 4.26 1.77 6.83
N GLU A 70 4.73 1.91 8.06
CA GLU A 70 6.15 1.97 8.36
C GLU A 70 6.47 1.55 9.80
N LEU A 71 7.64 0.95 10.00
CA LEU A 71 8.22 0.64 11.30
C LEU A 71 9.60 1.27 11.40
N ARG A 72 9.85 2.07 12.43
CA ARG A 72 11.14 2.71 12.69
C ARG A 72 11.58 2.49 14.13
N LEU A 73 12.88 2.52 14.37
CA LEU A 73 13.43 2.57 15.73
C LEU A 73 13.70 4.03 16.08
N SER A 74 13.14 4.49 17.20
CA SER A 74 13.41 5.82 17.76
C SER A 74 14.80 5.88 18.39
N LYS A 75 15.26 7.08 18.71
CA LYS A 75 16.55 7.31 19.40
C LYS A 75 16.57 6.78 20.83
N ASP A 76 15.40 6.64 21.43
CA ASP A 76 15.21 6.15 22.80
C ASP A 76 14.90 4.64 22.83
N ASP A 77 15.32 3.89 21.81
CA ASP A 77 15.11 2.44 21.64
C ASP A 77 13.64 1.96 21.58
N PHE A 78 12.68 2.87 21.41
CA PHE A 78 11.28 2.53 21.16
C PHE A 78 11.02 2.21 19.69
N ALA A 79 10.16 1.23 19.43
CA ALA A 79 9.65 0.95 18.09
C ALA A 79 8.47 1.88 17.77
N VAL A 80 8.62 2.70 16.73
CA VAL A 80 7.60 3.63 16.24
C VAL A 80 6.91 2.99 15.03
N ALA A 81 5.62 2.70 15.16
CA ALA A 81 4.78 2.21 14.08
C ALA A 81 3.94 3.36 13.50
N ALA A 82 4.02 3.54 12.17
CA ALA A 82 3.14 4.42 11.43
C ALA A 82 1.92 3.61 10.96
N LEU A 83 0.75 3.93 11.50
CA LEU A 83 -0.53 3.28 11.22
C LEU A 83 -1.35 4.18 10.31
N LYS A 84 -1.83 3.66 9.19
CA LYS A 84 -2.75 4.37 8.29
C LYS A 84 -4.16 3.85 8.54
N LEU A 85 -5.06 4.71 8.99
CA LEU A 85 -6.45 4.38 9.28
C LEU A 85 -7.41 5.20 8.42
N ASP A 86 -8.59 4.65 8.17
CA ASP A 86 -9.68 5.36 7.52
C ASP A 86 -10.22 6.50 8.39
N LYS A 87 -10.45 7.68 7.80
CA LYS A 87 -10.98 8.90 8.46
C LYS A 87 -12.40 8.73 8.98
N ASP A 88 -13.16 7.77 8.45
CA ASP A 88 -14.48 7.43 8.99
C ASP A 88 -14.38 6.87 10.42
N ILE A 89 -13.21 6.33 10.78
CA ILE A 89 -12.93 5.79 12.11
C ILE A 89 -12.22 6.85 12.95
N ARG A 90 -12.94 7.40 13.93
CA ARG A 90 -12.38 8.32 14.93
C ARG A 90 -11.90 7.55 16.15
N LEU A 91 -10.58 7.46 16.30
CA LEU A 91 -9.97 6.93 17.52
C LEU A 91 -10.08 7.92 18.67
N ALA A 92 -10.50 7.43 19.84
CA ALA A 92 -10.56 8.22 21.05
C ALA A 92 -9.15 8.36 21.66
N LYS A 93 -8.90 9.45 22.39
CA LYS A 93 -7.56 9.77 22.94
C LYS A 93 -7.08 8.73 23.97
N ASP A 94 -8.01 7.99 24.58
CA ASP A 94 -7.82 6.95 25.59
C ASP A 94 -7.73 5.54 24.98
N SER A 95 -7.59 5.43 23.66
CA SER A 95 -7.38 4.13 22.99
C SER A 95 -6.02 3.53 23.35
N MET A 96 -5.96 2.20 23.48
CA MET A 96 -4.75 1.43 23.82
C MET A 96 -4.53 0.33 22.78
N ALA A 97 -3.28 -0.07 22.57
CA ALA A 97 -2.85 -1.08 21.61
C ALA A 97 -1.87 -2.06 22.27
#